data_AF-A0A7Y1GHD4-F1
#
_entry.id   AF-A0A7Y1GHD4-F1
#
_cell.length_a   1.000
_cell.length_b   1.000
_cell.length_c   1.000
_cell.angle_alpha   90.00
_cell.angle_beta   90.00
_cell.angle_gamma   90.00
#
_symmetry.space_group_name_H-M   'P 1'
#
loop_
_entity.id
_entity.type
_entity.pdbx_description
1 polymer ?
#
loop_
_entity_poly.entity_id
_entity_poly.type
_entity_poly.pdbx_seq_one_letter_code
_entity_poly.pdbx_strand_id
1 'polypeptide(L)' 'MFPRYFRWISVLGILAALAVFVTSGLQVFAGSAPATDLVRPIIAAVALGWMFTQSTKV' A
#
# COMPACT_ATOMS: atom_id res chain seq x y z
N MET A 1 19.12 -7.73 6.42
CA MET A 1 18.14 -8.60 7.08
C MET A 1 17.04 -7.73 7.66
N PHE A 2 15.82 -7.80 7.11
CA PHE A 2 14.71 -6.98 7.59
C PHE A 2 14.17 -7.61 8.88
N PRO A 3 13.98 -6.86 9.97
CA PRO A 3 13.60 -7.44 11.25
C PRO A 3 12.20 -8.09 11.20
N ARG A 4 12.02 -9.27 11.82
CA ARG A 4 10.72 -9.97 11.82
C ARG A 4 9.55 -9.14 12.38
N TYR A 5 9.81 -8.20 13.30
CA TYR A 5 8.77 -7.31 13.84
C TYR A 5 8.17 -6.38 12.78
N PHE A 6 8.92 -6.05 11.72
CA PHE A 6 8.40 -5.24 10.62
C PHE A 6 7.36 -5.97 9.77
N ARG A 7 7.20 -7.31 9.88
CA ARG A 7 6.16 -8.05 9.15
C ARG A 7 4.78 -7.48 9.43
N TRP A 8 4.46 -7.23 10.70
CA TRP A 8 3.16 -6.72 11.12
C TRP A 8 2.92 -5.29 10.63
N ILE A 9 3.93 -4.45 10.71
CA ILE A 9 3.87 -3.06 10.24
C ILE A 9 3.66 -3.02 8.72
N SER A 10 4.39 -3.84 7.97
CA SER A 10 4.25 -3.95 6.52
C SER A 10 2.87 -4.48 6.12
N VAL A 11 2.33 -5.48 6.82
CA VAL A 11 0.97 -6.00 6.55
C VAL A 11 -0.09 -4.93 6.80
N LEU A 12 -0.04 -4.26 7.95
CA LEU A 12 -0.97 -3.17 8.27
C LEU A 12 -0.86 -2.02 7.25
N GLY A 13 0.37 -1.69 6.84
CA GLY A 13 0.61 -0.70 5.81
C GLY A 13 0.04 -1.09 4.45
N ILE A 14 0.18 -2.35 4.02
CA ILE A 14 -0.44 -2.85 2.78
C ILE A 14 -1.96 -2.71 2.85
N LEU A 15 -2.58 -3.13 3.96
CA LEU A 15 -4.03 -3.03 4.14
C LEU A 15 -4.50 -1.57 4.10
N ALA A 16 -3.78 -0.66 4.75
CA ALA A 16 -4.08 0.76 4.71
C ALA A 16 -3.94 1.35 3.29
N ALA A 17 -2.86 1.01 2.57
CA ALA A 17 -2.65 1.43 1.19
C ALA A 17 -3.77 0.92 0.28
N LEU A 18 -4.27 -0.29 0.51
CA LEU A 18 -5.37 -0.89 -0.23
C LEU A 18 -6.70 -0.18 0.06
N ALA A 19 -6.99 0.16 1.31
CA ALA A 19 -8.17 0.94 1.68
C ALA A 19 -8.15 2.35 1.04
N VAL A 20 -6.99 3.01 1.06
CA VAL A 20 -6.80 4.30 0.38
C VAL A 20 -6.97 4.13 -1.12
N PHE A 21 -6.38 3.10 -1.74
CA PHE A 21 -6.55 2.83 -3.16
C PHE A 21 -8.03 2.67 -3.56
N VAL A 22 -8.81 1.91 -2.79
CA VAL A 22 -10.24 1.70 -3.07
C VAL A 22 -11.03 3.00 -2.93
N THR A 23 -10.82 3.75 -1.85
CA THR A 23 -11.54 5.02 -1.62
C THR A 23 -11.18 6.08 -2.64
N SER A 24 -9.90 6.25 -2.96
CA SER A 24 -9.44 7.12 -4.05
C SER A 24 -9.94 6.65 -5.42
N GLY A 25 -9.97 5.34 -5.67
CA GLY A 25 -10.48 4.75 -6.90
C GLY A 25 -11.95 5.08 -7.13
N LEU A 26 -12.77 5.01 -6.08
CA LEU A 26 -14.18 5.42 -6.13
C LEU A 26 -14.33 6.91 -6.43
N GLN A 27 -13.49 7.78 -5.86
CA GLN A 27 -13.52 9.23 -6.14
C GLN A 27 -13.10 9.55 -7.58
N VAL A 28 -12.07 8.88 -8.09
CA VAL A 28 -11.63 9.03 -9.49
C VAL A 28 -12.71 8.53 -10.45
N PHE A 29 -13.34 7.39 -10.15
CA PHE A 29 -14.44 6.85 -10.95
C PHE A 29 -15.67 7.78 -10.94
N ALA A 30 -15.97 8.40 -9.80
CA ALA A 30 -17.02 9.40 -9.67
C ALA A 30 -16.68 10.75 -10.34
N GLY A 31 -15.47 10.90 -10.89
CA GLY A 31 -15.00 12.14 -11.52
C GLY A 31 -14.70 13.27 -10.54
N SER A 32 -14.66 12.98 -9.23
CA SER A 32 -14.43 13.98 -8.18
C SER A 32 -12.96 14.13 -7.77
N ALA A 33 -12.06 13.31 -8.32
CA ALA A 33 -10.62 13.38 -8.06
C ALA A 33 -9.78 13.06 -9.31
N PRO A 34 -8.56 13.61 -9.43
CA PRO A 34 -7.65 13.30 -10.53
C PRO A 34 -7.03 11.90 -10.36
N ALA A 35 -6.79 11.20 -11.48
CA ALA A 35 -6.20 9.86 -11.49
C ALA A 35 -4.80 9.79 -10.84
N THR A 36 -4.10 10.93 -10.73
CA THR A 36 -2.81 11.04 -10.03
C THR A 36 -2.89 10.67 -8.55
N ASP A 37 -4.07 10.78 -7.93
CA ASP A 37 -4.25 10.44 -6.52
C ASP A 37 -4.13 8.92 -6.25
N LEU A 38 -4.25 8.10 -7.29
CA LEU A 38 -4.02 6.65 -7.21
C LEU A 38 -2.54 6.27 -7.18
N VAL A 39 -1.64 7.15 -7.63
CA VAL A 39 -0.21 6.86 -7.73
C VAL A 39 0.41 6.62 -6.34
N ARG A 40 0.06 7.45 -5.36
CA ARG A 40 0.55 7.31 -3.97
C ARG A 40 0.18 5.97 -3.33
N PRO A 41 -1.10 5.56 -3.28
CA PRO A 41 -1.46 4.29 -2.67
C PRO A 41 -0.88 3.09 -3.42
N ILE A 42 -0.73 3.15 -4.75
CA ILE A 42 -0.04 2.09 -5.52
C ILE A 42 1.43 1.98 -5.10
N ILE A 43 2.18 3.09 -5.07
CA ILE A 43 3.59 3.08 -4.67
C ILE A 43 3.75 2.58 -3.24
N ALA A 44 2.86 3.03 -2.33
CA ALA A 44 2.86 2.58 -0.94
C ALA A 44 2.63 1.05 -0.85
N ALA A 45 1.64 0.52 -1.57
CA ALA A 45 1.36 -0.91 -1.58
C ALA A 45 2.55 -1.73 -2.11
N VAL A 46 3.22 -1.28 -3.18
CA VAL A 46 4.40 -1.94 -3.74
C VAL A 46 5.59 -1.90 -2.78
N ALA A 47 5.89 -0.74 -2.19
CA ALA A 47 7.00 -0.59 -1.27
C ALA A 47 6.82 -1.42 0.01
N LEU A 48 5.60 -1.43 0.56
CA LEU A 48 5.27 -2.19 1.77
C LEU A 48 5.18 -3.70 1.48
N GLY A 49 4.68 -4.08 0.30
CA GLY A 49 4.75 -5.45 -0.20
C GLY A 49 6.18 -5.95 -0.35
N TRP A 50 7.07 -5.12 -0.88
CA TRP A 50 8.50 -5.44 -0.95
C TRP A 50 9.11 -5.58 0.45
N MET A 51 8.88 -4.65 1.37
CA MET A 51 9.35 -4.77 2.75
C MET A 51 8.83 -6.05 3.43
N PHE A 52 7.58 -6.42 3.19
CA PHE A 52 7.01 -7.67 3.69
C PHE A 52 7.78 -8.89 3.14
N THR A 53 7.97 -8.99 1.82
CA THR A 53 8.71 -10.11 1.22
C THR A 53 10.17 -10.20 1.69
N GLN A 54 10.84 -9.08 1.93
CA GLN A 54 12.19 -9.08 2.50
C GLN A 54 12.21 -9.52 3.97
N SER A 55 11.15 -9.22 4.73
CA SER A 55 11.02 -9.65 6.14
C SER A 55 10.66 -11.13 6.31
N THR A 56 10.24 -11.80 5.23
CA THR A 56 9.97 -13.25 5.21
C THR A 56 11.16 -14.08 4.73
N LYS A 57 12.20 -13.45 4.17
CA LYS A 57 13.43 -14.15 3.81
C LYS A 57 14.14 -14.59 5.09
N VAL A 58 14.26 -15.91 5.26
CA VAL A 58 14.95 -16.58 6.36
C VAL A 58 16.43 -16.65 6.04
#